data_AF-G5QKS4-F1
#
_entry.id   AF-G5QKS4-F1
#
_cell.length_a   1.000
_cell.length_b   1.000
_cell.length_c   1.000
_cell.angle_alpha   90.00
_cell.angle_beta   90.00
_cell.angle_gamma   90.00
#
_symmetry.space_group_name_H-M   'P 1'
#
loop_
_entity.id
_entity.type
_entity.pdbx_description
1 polymer ?
#
loop_
_entity_poly.entity_id
_entity_poly.type
_entity_poly.pdbx_seq_one_letter_code
_entity_poly.pdbx_strand_id
1 'polypeptide(L)'
;MRIPGLTSYDPEAGKTMTRAFERQMAVTEKNFNALKNFSTAEMALSTLSTYETEQNAARVEFDKQYTDYIKALDGIMASAVSNSSNAYRTSWGTTVAMLILVAVLFTGSLLWLNRLLINPLRELSAHMERMGKGDLSFPVEVWNKNEIGQLCKSLQDMQSNLAGTVKTIRDGAESINIGTQEIAAGNADLSSRTEEQSAAIVETAASMEQISSTVKQNADNAQQASGMIRESASLAREGVQLMHEMVEKIHDISHNAQGVGTISDIIDSIAFQTNILALNAAVEAARAGERSATSA
;
A
#
# COMPACT_ATOMS: atom_id res chain seq x y z
N MET A 1 -51.79 80.67 -51.30
CA MET A 1 -52.07 79.21 -51.40
C MET A 1 -50.74 78.49 -51.22
N ARG A 2 -50.56 77.61 -50.22
CA ARG A 2 -49.30 76.84 -50.05
C ARG A 2 -49.42 75.55 -50.86
N ILE A 3 -48.65 75.41 -51.93
CA ILE A 3 -48.61 74.20 -52.77
C ILE A 3 -47.73 73.16 -52.05
N PRO A 4 -48.25 72.03 -51.55
CA PRO A 4 -47.46 71.04 -50.80
C PRO A 4 -46.48 70.29 -51.71
N GLY A 5 -45.25 70.08 -51.26
CA GLY A 5 -44.19 69.41 -52.03
C GLY A 5 -42.91 70.24 -52.07
N LEU A 6 -42.50 70.69 -53.25
CA LEU A 6 -41.21 71.37 -53.50
C LEU A 6 -41.03 72.64 -52.65
N THR A 7 -42.11 73.29 -52.19
CA THR A 7 -42.07 74.49 -51.35
C THR A 7 -41.35 74.31 -50.01
N SER A 8 -41.15 73.06 -49.54
CA SER A 8 -40.38 72.75 -48.32
C SER A 8 -38.91 72.41 -48.57
N TYR A 9 -38.55 71.95 -49.77
CA TYR A 9 -37.18 71.57 -50.14
C TYR A 9 -36.46 72.66 -50.96
N ASP A 10 -37.20 73.37 -51.81
CA ASP A 10 -36.77 74.54 -52.57
C ASP A 10 -37.83 75.67 -52.46
N PRO A 11 -37.66 76.58 -51.48
CA PRO A 11 -38.59 77.69 -51.27
C PRO A 11 -38.70 78.64 -52.46
N GLU A 12 -37.66 78.75 -53.29
CA GLU A 12 -37.60 79.70 -54.41
C GLU A 12 -38.38 79.19 -55.62
N ALA A 13 -38.27 77.89 -55.95
CA ALA A 13 -39.09 77.28 -57.00
C ALA A 13 -40.59 77.33 -56.64
N GLY A 14 -40.94 77.14 -55.36
CA GLY A 14 -42.31 77.29 -54.87
C GLY A 14 -42.86 78.72 -54.98
N LYS A 15 -42.05 79.73 -54.64
CA LYS A 15 -42.41 81.15 -54.82
C LYS A 15 -42.56 81.51 -56.30
N THR A 16 -41.69 80.98 -57.16
CA THR A 16 -41.72 81.26 -58.61
C THR A 16 -42.99 80.70 -59.25
N MET A 17 -43.36 79.47 -58.91
CA MET A 17 -44.63 78.87 -59.35
C MET A 17 -45.86 79.65 -58.83
N THR A 18 -45.82 80.08 -57.57
CA THR A 18 -46.91 80.89 -56.97
C THR A 18 -47.06 82.23 -57.70
N ARG A 19 -45.94 82.91 -57.99
CA ARG A 19 -45.96 84.17 -58.77
C ARG A 19 -46.47 83.98 -60.20
N ALA A 20 -46.10 82.88 -60.86
CA ALA A 20 -46.59 82.56 -62.20
C ALA A 20 -48.11 82.32 -62.20
N PHE A 21 -48.61 81.58 -61.19
CA PHE A 21 -50.04 81.35 -60.98
C PHE A 21 -50.81 82.65 -60.69
N GLU A 22 -50.31 83.46 -59.75
CA GLU A 22 -50.91 84.75 -59.40
C GLU A 22 -50.95 85.70 -60.61
N ARG A 23 -49.89 85.72 -61.43
CA ARG A 23 -49.84 86.51 -62.66
C ARG A 23 -50.88 86.04 -63.69
N GLN A 24 -51.04 84.73 -63.87
CA GLN A 24 -52.04 84.17 -64.76
C GLN A 24 -53.47 84.47 -64.29
N MET A 25 -53.73 84.37 -62.97
CA MET A 25 -55.00 84.76 -62.36
C MET A 25 -55.27 86.25 -62.51
N ALA A 26 -54.28 87.11 -62.25
CA ALA A 26 -54.42 88.56 -62.36
C ALA A 26 -54.72 89.00 -63.81
N VAL A 27 -54.09 88.37 -64.80
CA VAL A 27 -54.41 88.60 -66.23
C VAL A 27 -55.85 88.16 -66.52
N THR A 28 -56.27 87.00 -66.02
CA THR A 28 -57.64 86.49 -66.21
C THR A 28 -58.69 87.39 -65.56
N GLU A 29 -58.42 87.90 -64.35
CA GLU A 29 -59.30 88.80 -63.61
C GLU A 29 -59.37 90.20 -64.25
N LYS A 30 -58.21 90.78 -64.61
CA LYS A 30 -58.11 92.03 -65.37
C LYS A 30 -58.95 91.95 -66.64
N ASN A 31 -58.82 90.83 -67.35
CA ASN A 31 -59.54 90.59 -68.59
C ASN A 31 -61.05 90.40 -68.37
N PHE A 32 -61.45 89.64 -67.33
CA PHE A 32 -62.86 89.49 -66.97
C PHE A 32 -63.51 90.83 -66.62
N ASN A 33 -62.81 91.69 -65.88
CA ASN A 33 -63.27 93.03 -65.53
C ASN A 33 -63.35 93.96 -66.75
N ALA A 34 -62.40 93.86 -67.69
CA ALA A 34 -62.43 94.62 -68.94
C ALA A 34 -63.61 94.18 -69.83
N LEU A 35 -63.93 92.89 -69.89
CA LEU A 35 -65.08 92.34 -70.61
C LEU A 35 -66.43 92.70 -69.97
N LYS A 36 -66.46 93.11 -68.70
CA LYS A 36 -67.71 93.52 -68.01
C LYS A 36 -68.06 94.99 -68.25
N ASN A 37 -67.08 95.84 -68.58
CA ASN A 37 -67.20 97.30 -68.56
C ASN A 37 -67.02 97.97 -69.95
N PHE A 38 -67.23 97.26 -71.05
CA PHE A 38 -67.09 97.86 -72.39
C PHE A 38 -68.29 98.77 -72.74
N SER A 39 -68.03 99.96 -73.29
CA SER A 39 -69.06 100.89 -73.78
C SER A 39 -69.09 101.06 -75.31
N THR A 40 -68.09 100.53 -76.05
CA THR A 40 -68.04 100.56 -77.53
C THR A 40 -67.46 99.28 -78.13
N ALA A 41 -67.85 98.93 -79.36
CA ALA A 41 -67.40 97.73 -80.08
C ALA A 41 -65.89 97.75 -80.43
N GLU A 42 -65.32 98.93 -80.63
CA GLU A 42 -63.88 99.14 -80.89
C GLU A 42 -63.01 98.85 -79.65
N MET A 43 -63.49 99.19 -78.46
CA MET A 43 -62.85 98.81 -77.20
C MET A 43 -62.95 97.30 -76.94
N ALA A 44 -64.06 96.67 -77.32
CA ALA A 44 -64.20 95.22 -77.19
C ALA A 44 -63.19 94.46 -78.07
N LEU A 45 -62.98 94.87 -79.32
CA LEU A 45 -62.03 94.22 -80.23
C LEU A 45 -60.55 94.38 -79.79
N SER A 46 -60.16 95.60 -79.39
CA SER A 46 -58.79 95.86 -78.88
C SER A 46 -58.52 95.17 -77.54
N THR A 47 -59.54 95.04 -76.70
CA THR A 47 -59.46 94.25 -75.45
C THR A 47 -59.29 92.76 -75.78
N LEU A 48 -59.95 92.24 -76.82
CA LEU A 48 -59.83 90.83 -77.24
C LEU A 48 -58.45 90.48 -77.83
N SER A 49 -57.86 91.35 -78.65
CA SER A 49 -56.51 91.11 -79.20
C SER A 49 -55.42 91.22 -78.13
N THR A 50 -55.58 92.16 -77.20
CA THR A 50 -54.68 92.30 -76.04
C THR A 50 -54.85 91.13 -75.08
N TYR A 51 -56.08 90.63 -74.93
CA TYR A 51 -56.42 89.42 -74.16
C TYR A 51 -55.66 88.20 -74.68
N GLU A 52 -55.74 87.88 -75.96
CA GLU A 52 -55.05 86.70 -76.52
C GLU A 52 -53.54 86.79 -76.31
N THR A 53 -52.96 87.98 -76.47
CA THR A 53 -51.51 88.18 -76.35
C THR A 53 -51.03 88.11 -74.89
N GLU A 54 -51.66 88.84 -73.95
CA GLU A 54 -51.30 88.80 -72.53
C GLU A 54 -51.62 87.45 -71.88
N GLN A 55 -52.74 86.81 -72.25
CA GLN A 55 -53.11 85.50 -71.72
C GLN A 55 -52.20 84.40 -72.24
N ASN A 56 -51.83 84.40 -73.52
CA ASN A 56 -50.88 83.42 -74.06
C ASN A 56 -49.50 83.59 -73.42
N ALA A 57 -49.02 84.82 -73.23
CA ALA A 57 -47.76 85.07 -72.53
C ALA A 57 -47.78 84.57 -71.08
N ALA A 58 -48.87 84.82 -70.35
CA ALA A 58 -49.04 84.34 -68.97
C ALA A 58 -49.19 82.80 -68.90
N ARG A 59 -49.87 82.18 -69.87
CA ARG A 59 -49.99 80.72 -69.99
C ARG A 59 -48.65 80.05 -70.27
N VAL A 60 -47.87 80.57 -71.24
CA VAL A 60 -46.56 80.01 -71.59
C VAL A 60 -45.58 80.09 -70.42
N GLU A 61 -45.56 81.22 -69.70
CA GLU A 61 -44.75 81.35 -68.49
C GLU A 61 -45.21 80.38 -67.39
N PHE A 62 -46.51 80.24 -67.16
CA PHE A 62 -47.04 79.28 -66.21
C PHE A 62 -46.69 77.83 -66.56
N ASP A 63 -46.88 77.41 -67.82
CA ASP A 63 -46.57 76.05 -68.28
C ASP A 63 -45.07 75.73 -68.16
N LYS A 64 -44.21 76.72 -68.44
CA LYS A 64 -42.77 76.59 -68.24
C LYS A 64 -42.42 76.38 -66.77
N GLN A 65 -42.92 77.26 -65.88
CA GLN A 65 -42.67 77.16 -64.45
C GLN A 65 -43.27 75.88 -63.85
N TYR A 66 -44.43 75.43 -64.35
CA TYR A 66 -45.04 74.16 -63.96
C TYR A 66 -44.18 72.97 -64.37
N THR A 67 -43.66 72.96 -65.60
CA THR A 67 -42.79 71.89 -66.10
C THR A 67 -41.47 71.83 -65.32
N ASP A 68 -40.85 72.99 -65.05
CA ASP A 68 -39.63 73.09 -64.25
C ASP A 68 -39.88 72.63 -62.81
N TYR A 69 -41.04 72.97 -62.23
CA TYR A 69 -41.46 72.53 -60.89
C TYR A 69 -41.66 71.01 -60.79
N ILE A 70 -42.35 70.40 -61.77
CA ILE A 70 -42.57 68.94 -61.80
C ILE A 70 -41.25 68.20 -62.02
N LYS A 71 -40.36 68.69 -62.90
CA LYS A 71 -39.04 68.10 -63.13
C LYS A 71 -38.15 68.14 -61.88
N ALA A 72 -38.22 69.24 -61.11
CA ALA A 72 -37.53 69.33 -59.83
C ALA A 72 -38.10 68.33 -58.81
N LEU A 73 -39.41 68.13 -58.77
CA LEU A 73 -40.05 67.13 -57.91
C LEU A 73 -39.62 65.70 -58.25
N ASP A 74 -39.59 65.34 -59.54
CA ASP A 74 -39.13 64.03 -60.01
C ASP A 74 -37.66 63.78 -59.64
N GLY A 75 -36.79 64.79 -59.76
CA GLY A 75 -35.39 64.70 -59.36
C GLY A 75 -35.21 64.43 -57.87
N ILE A 76 -36.02 65.08 -57.02
CA ILE A 76 -36.03 64.84 -55.57
C ILE A 76 -36.56 63.44 -55.26
N MET A 77 -37.64 63.01 -55.91
CA MET A 77 -38.24 61.69 -55.70
C MET A 77 -37.29 60.56 -56.14
N ALA A 78 -36.62 60.72 -57.29
CA ALA A 78 -35.58 59.79 -57.76
C ALA A 78 -34.38 59.73 -56.79
N SER A 79 -33.95 60.87 -56.25
CA SER A 79 -32.87 60.94 -55.26
C SER A 79 -33.29 60.31 -53.93
N ALA A 80 -34.54 60.48 -53.49
CA ALA A 80 -35.08 59.88 -52.28
C ALA A 80 -35.18 58.34 -52.39
N VAL A 81 -35.63 57.82 -53.55
CA VAL A 81 -35.67 56.37 -53.83
C VAL A 81 -34.27 55.78 -53.89
N SER A 82 -33.33 56.45 -54.57
CA SER A 82 -31.92 56.03 -54.65
C SER A 82 -31.26 56.01 -53.27
N ASN A 83 -31.43 57.07 -52.48
CA ASN A 83 -30.91 57.14 -51.11
C ASN A 83 -31.52 56.07 -50.20
N SER A 84 -32.82 55.80 -50.31
CA SER A 84 -33.48 54.72 -49.56
C SER A 84 -32.92 53.34 -49.92
N SER A 85 -32.68 53.08 -51.21
CA SER A 85 -32.10 51.81 -51.67
C SER A 85 -30.65 51.60 -51.20
N ASN A 86 -29.83 52.66 -51.22
CA ASN A 86 -28.46 52.62 -50.74
C ASN A 86 -28.39 52.50 -49.20
N ALA A 87 -29.30 53.16 -48.48
CA ALA A 87 -29.43 53.00 -47.04
C ALA A 87 -29.81 51.56 -46.68
N TYR A 88 -30.74 50.94 -47.41
CA TYR A 88 -31.12 49.53 -47.19
C TYR A 88 -29.95 48.57 -47.46
N ARG A 89 -29.22 48.75 -48.57
CA ARG A 89 -28.04 47.92 -48.90
C ARG A 89 -26.92 48.06 -47.88
N THR A 90 -26.66 49.29 -47.42
CA THR A 90 -25.62 49.57 -46.41
C THR A 90 -26.02 48.99 -45.06
N SER A 91 -27.28 49.19 -44.64
CA SER A 91 -27.81 48.63 -43.39
C SER A 91 -27.79 47.10 -43.38
N TRP A 92 -28.15 46.45 -44.49
CA TRP A 92 -28.07 45.00 -44.60
C TRP A 92 -26.62 44.50 -44.50
N GLY A 93 -25.70 45.16 -45.20
CA GLY A 93 -24.27 44.82 -45.16
C GLY A 93 -23.68 44.93 -43.75
N THR A 94 -24.02 45.99 -43.01
CA THR A 94 -23.54 46.16 -41.62
C THR A 94 -24.15 45.14 -40.66
N THR A 95 -25.44 44.81 -40.78
CA THR A 95 -26.07 43.76 -39.96
C THR A 95 -25.43 42.39 -40.21
N VAL A 96 -25.23 42.00 -41.47
CA VAL A 96 -24.58 40.72 -41.80
C VAL A 96 -23.13 40.69 -41.32
N ALA A 97 -22.37 41.78 -41.50
CA ALA A 97 -21.00 41.85 -41.01
C ALA A 97 -20.93 41.71 -39.48
N MET A 98 -21.88 42.31 -38.75
CA MET A 98 -21.95 42.19 -37.29
C MET A 98 -22.30 40.76 -36.84
N LEU A 99 -23.22 40.09 -37.54
CA LEU A 99 -23.54 38.68 -37.28
C LEU A 99 -22.34 37.76 -37.54
N ILE A 100 -21.60 37.98 -38.63
CA ILE A 100 -20.38 37.23 -38.93
C ILE A 100 -19.31 37.46 -37.85
N LEU A 101 -19.11 38.71 -37.43
CA LEU A 101 -18.16 39.05 -36.37
C LEU A 101 -18.50 38.31 -35.06
N VAL A 102 -19.77 38.34 -34.65
CA VAL A 102 -20.24 37.63 -33.45
C VAL A 102 -20.03 36.12 -33.61
N ALA A 103 -20.38 35.54 -34.76
CA ALA A 103 -20.17 34.12 -35.01
C ALA A 103 -18.69 33.73 -34.93
N VAL A 104 -17.79 34.53 -35.51
CA VAL A 104 -16.34 34.30 -35.46
C VAL A 104 -15.81 34.41 -34.04
N LEU A 105 -16.20 35.45 -33.29
CA LEU A 105 -15.78 35.62 -31.89
C LEU A 105 -16.29 34.49 -30.99
N PHE A 106 -17.55 34.07 -31.18
CA PHE A 106 -18.14 32.97 -30.44
C PHE A 106 -17.42 31.66 -30.73
N THR A 107 -17.21 31.33 -32.01
CA THR A 107 -16.52 30.11 -32.42
C THR A 107 -15.06 30.12 -31.96
N GLY A 108 -14.38 31.27 -32.06
CA GLY A 108 -13.02 31.46 -31.56
C GLY A 108 -12.92 31.27 -30.05
N SER A 109 -13.87 31.81 -29.29
CA SER A 109 -13.94 31.64 -27.83
C SER A 109 -14.16 30.18 -27.44
N LEU A 110 -15.04 29.44 -28.13
CA LEU A 110 -15.25 28.01 -27.89
C LEU A 110 -14.00 27.18 -28.16
N LEU A 111 -13.31 27.44 -29.27
CA LEU A 111 -12.06 26.75 -29.61
C LEU A 111 -10.95 27.06 -28.60
N TRP A 112 -10.85 28.31 -28.17
CA TRP A 112 -9.90 28.77 -27.15
C TRP A 112 -10.17 28.10 -25.80
N LEU A 113 -11.43 28.07 -25.35
CA LEU A 113 -11.85 27.43 -24.09
C LEU A 113 -11.59 25.92 -24.11
N ASN A 114 -11.91 25.26 -25.23
CA ASN A 114 -11.69 23.82 -25.39
C ASN A 114 -10.20 23.47 -25.30
N ARG A 115 -9.34 24.28 -25.94
CA ARG A 115 -7.90 24.06 -25.94
C ARG A 115 -7.23 24.39 -24.60
N LEU A 116 -7.68 25.42 -23.88
CA LEU A 116 -7.05 25.87 -22.63
C LEU A 116 -7.57 25.19 -21.38
N LEU A 117 -8.86 24.83 -21.33
CA LEU A 117 -9.47 24.23 -20.13
C LEU A 117 -9.86 22.77 -20.32
N ILE A 118 -10.63 22.46 -21.38
CA ILE A 118 -11.26 21.14 -21.52
C ILE A 118 -10.23 20.04 -21.82
N ASN A 119 -9.32 20.28 -22.77
CA ASN A 119 -8.31 19.30 -23.15
C ASN A 119 -7.38 18.92 -21.97
N PRO A 120 -6.75 19.87 -21.25
CA PRO A 120 -5.94 19.53 -20.08
C PRO A 120 -6.75 18.81 -18.97
N LEU A 121 -7.98 19.24 -18.69
CA LEU A 121 -8.81 18.57 -17.67
C LEU A 121 -9.15 17.13 -18.04
N ARG A 122 -9.40 16.84 -19.32
CA ARG A 122 -9.60 15.47 -19.80
C ARG A 122 -8.34 14.62 -19.60
N GLU A 123 -7.17 15.19 -19.80
CA GLU A 123 -5.89 14.51 -19.58
C GLU A 123 -5.61 14.26 -18.09
N LEU A 124 -5.86 15.23 -17.21
CA LEU A 124 -5.83 14.99 -15.75
C LEU A 124 -6.79 13.88 -15.34
N SER A 125 -8.00 13.86 -15.87
CA SER A 125 -8.98 12.81 -15.58
C SER A 125 -8.46 11.44 -16.02
N ALA A 126 -7.80 11.34 -17.18
CA ALA A 126 -7.20 10.10 -17.65
C ALA A 126 -6.04 9.66 -16.72
N HIS A 127 -5.19 10.58 -16.28
CA HIS A 127 -4.14 10.28 -15.30
C HIS A 127 -4.72 9.80 -13.97
N MET A 128 -5.77 10.44 -13.46
CA MET A 128 -6.45 10.01 -12.23
C MET A 128 -7.07 8.62 -12.37
N GLU A 129 -7.70 8.30 -13.50
CA GLU A 129 -8.26 6.96 -13.75
C GLU A 129 -7.16 5.88 -13.77
N ARG A 130 -6.00 6.18 -14.37
CA ARG A 130 -4.85 5.27 -14.40
C ARG A 130 -4.26 5.06 -13.01
N MET A 131 -4.09 6.14 -12.24
CA MET A 131 -3.65 6.04 -10.85
C MET A 131 -4.63 5.23 -10.01
N GLY A 132 -5.94 5.40 -10.22
CA GLY A 132 -6.97 4.59 -9.57
C GLY A 132 -6.89 3.09 -9.91
N LYS A 133 -6.33 2.74 -11.07
CA LYS A 133 -6.02 1.36 -11.48
C LYS A 133 -4.62 0.89 -11.04
N GLY A 134 -3.86 1.73 -10.35
CA GLY A 134 -2.49 1.43 -9.90
C GLY A 134 -1.40 1.62 -10.97
N ASP A 135 -1.73 2.17 -12.14
CA ASP A 135 -0.74 2.52 -13.16
C ASP A 135 -0.15 3.91 -12.87
N LEU A 136 1.04 3.92 -12.27
CA LEU A 136 1.82 5.13 -11.96
C LEU A 136 2.95 5.36 -12.97
N SER A 137 2.99 4.62 -14.08
CA SER A 137 4.14 4.62 -15.00
C SER A 137 4.21 5.84 -15.92
N PHE A 138 3.13 6.61 -16.03
CA PHE A 138 3.02 7.73 -16.97
C PHE A 138 3.17 9.06 -16.23
N PRO A 139 4.24 9.82 -16.49
CA PRO A 139 4.48 11.07 -15.78
C PRO A 139 3.40 12.09 -16.11
N VAL A 140 2.94 12.82 -15.09
CA VAL A 140 2.07 13.99 -15.28
C VAL A 140 2.96 15.17 -15.68
N GLU A 141 2.80 15.67 -16.90
CA GLU A 141 3.52 16.85 -17.38
C GLU A 141 2.83 18.16 -16.96
N VAL A 142 3.62 19.18 -16.62
CA VAL A 142 3.11 20.50 -16.21
C VAL A 142 3.45 21.52 -17.30
N TRP A 143 2.48 21.86 -18.16
CA TRP A 143 2.74 22.74 -19.31
C TRP A 143 2.52 24.23 -19.04
N ASN A 144 1.69 24.59 -18.05
CA ASN A 144 1.27 25.97 -17.81
C ASN A 144 1.52 26.42 -16.36
N LYS A 145 1.54 27.74 -16.14
CA LYS A 145 1.69 28.37 -14.81
C LYS A 145 0.37 28.87 -14.20
N ASN A 146 -0.76 28.58 -14.84
CA ASN A 146 -2.10 28.92 -14.36
C ASN A 146 -2.60 27.86 -13.36
N GLU A 147 -3.85 28.02 -12.91
CA GLU A 147 -4.52 27.15 -11.95
C GLU A 147 -4.56 25.67 -12.43
N ILE A 148 -4.71 25.45 -13.74
CA ILE A 148 -4.65 24.10 -14.33
C ILE A 148 -3.25 23.50 -14.20
N GLY A 149 -2.21 24.30 -14.46
CA GLY A 149 -0.82 23.88 -14.24
C GLY A 149 -0.52 23.58 -12.77
N GLN A 150 -1.07 24.36 -11.84
CA GLN A 150 -0.96 24.07 -10.42
C GLN A 150 -1.66 22.75 -10.06
N LEU A 151 -2.82 22.47 -10.66
CA LEU A 151 -3.52 21.20 -10.49
C LEU A 151 -2.72 20.01 -11.05
N CYS A 152 -2.10 20.16 -12.24
CA CYS A 152 -1.17 19.16 -12.79
C CYS A 152 -0.01 18.89 -11.82
N LYS A 153 0.56 19.95 -11.23
CA LYS A 153 1.66 19.83 -10.27
C LYS A 153 1.23 19.08 -9.01
N SER A 154 0.09 19.43 -8.41
CA SER A 154 -0.43 18.71 -7.26
C SER A 154 -0.71 17.24 -7.57
N LEU A 155 -1.18 16.95 -8.78
CA LEU A 155 -1.41 15.58 -9.25
C LEU A 155 -0.07 14.82 -9.45
N GLN A 156 0.97 15.48 -9.94
CA GLN A 156 2.33 14.93 -10.05
C GLN A 156 2.92 14.62 -8.66
N ASP A 157 2.79 15.54 -7.71
CA ASP A 157 3.26 15.34 -6.32
C ASP A 157 2.53 14.15 -5.68
N MET A 158 1.22 14.04 -5.89
CA MET A 158 0.41 12.91 -5.44
C MET A 158 0.90 11.58 -6.07
N GLN A 159 1.11 11.54 -7.39
CA GLN A 159 1.65 10.37 -8.09
C GLN A 159 3.01 9.94 -7.52
N SER A 160 3.92 10.89 -7.31
CA SER A 160 5.25 10.65 -6.76
C SER A 160 5.18 10.06 -5.34
N ASN A 161 4.33 10.63 -4.48
CA ASN A 161 4.13 10.13 -3.13
C ASN A 161 3.52 8.71 -3.12
N LEU A 162 2.51 8.45 -3.95
CA LEU A 162 1.93 7.12 -4.11
C LEU A 162 2.98 6.10 -4.60
N ALA A 163 3.79 6.46 -5.60
CA ALA A 163 4.86 5.61 -6.10
C ALA A 163 5.89 5.30 -5.01
N GLY A 164 6.26 6.31 -4.21
CA GLY A 164 7.12 6.16 -3.04
C GLY A 164 6.53 5.21 -1.99
N THR A 165 5.26 5.37 -1.64
CA THR A 165 4.56 4.47 -0.70
C THR A 165 4.53 3.03 -1.21
N VAL A 166 4.16 2.82 -2.48
CA VAL A 166 4.13 1.48 -3.08
C VAL A 166 5.53 0.85 -3.09
N LYS A 167 6.57 1.64 -3.39
CA LYS A 167 7.95 1.17 -3.33
C LYS A 167 8.34 0.73 -1.91
N THR A 168 8.07 1.54 -0.89
CA THR A 168 8.36 1.20 0.51
C THR A 168 7.63 -0.08 0.94
N ILE A 169 6.36 -0.25 0.52
CA ILE A 169 5.60 -1.48 0.80
C ILE A 169 6.25 -2.69 0.12
N ARG A 170 6.66 -2.55 -1.14
CA ARG A 170 7.34 -3.62 -1.88
C ARG A 170 8.67 -4.00 -1.24
N ASP A 171 9.51 -3.03 -0.92
CA ASP A 171 10.82 -3.25 -0.28
C ASP A 171 10.64 -3.91 1.10
N GLY A 172 9.60 -3.50 1.85
CA GLY A 172 9.22 -4.12 3.12
C GLY A 172 8.76 -5.57 2.95
N ALA A 173 7.93 -5.85 1.94
CA ALA A 173 7.48 -7.22 1.64
C ALA A 173 8.63 -8.14 1.21
N GLU A 174 9.59 -7.62 0.43
CA GLU A 174 10.81 -8.35 0.06
C GLU A 174 11.66 -8.66 1.29
N SER A 175 11.82 -7.69 2.19
CA SER A 175 12.54 -7.89 3.46
C SER A 175 11.87 -8.95 4.35
N ILE A 176 10.53 -8.93 4.45
CA ILE A 176 9.76 -9.96 5.17
C ILE A 176 9.95 -11.34 4.53
N ASN A 177 9.93 -11.43 3.20
CA ASN A 177 10.12 -12.69 2.49
C ASN A 177 11.50 -13.29 2.76
N ILE A 178 12.56 -12.46 2.73
CA ILE A 178 13.93 -12.87 3.10
C ILE A 178 13.96 -13.36 4.55
N GLY A 179 13.45 -12.56 5.50
CA GLY A 179 13.43 -12.94 6.92
C GLY A 179 12.64 -14.23 7.18
N THR A 180 11.55 -14.46 6.44
CA THR A 180 10.76 -15.70 6.55
C THR A 180 11.55 -16.92 6.06
N GLN A 181 12.33 -16.78 5.00
CA GLN A 181 13.21 -17.84 4.50
C GLN A 181 14.33 -18.17 5.51
N GLU A 182 14.93 -17.15 6.13
CA GLU A 182 15.92 -17.33 7.20
C GLU A 182 15.31 -18.04 8.42
N ILE A 183 14.10 -17.65 8.85
CA ILE A 183 13.37 -18.33 9.93
C ILE A 183 13.10 -19.79 9.56
N ALA A 184 12.64 -20.07 8.33
CA ALA A 184 12.36 -21.43 7.90
C ALA A 184 13.63 -22.31 7.93
N ALA A 185 14.76 -21.77 7.45
CA ALA A 185 16.05 -22.46 7.51
C ALA A 185 16.51 -22.69 8.97
N GLY A 186 16.39 -21.67 9.83
CA GLY A 186 16.72 -21.79 11.26
C GLY A 186 15.82 -22.78 11.99
N ASN A 187 14.54 -22.86 11.64
CA ASN A 187 13.61 -23.81 12.23
C ASN A 187 13.90 -25.25 11.79
N ALA A 188 14.35 -25.46 10.55
CA ALA A 188 14.82 -26.76 10.08
C ALA A 188 16.08 -27.22 10.83
N ASP A 189 17.06 -26.33 11.03
CA ASP A 189 18.25 -26.61 11.84
C ASP A 189 17.90 -26.95 13.29
N LEU A 190 17.02 -26.14 13.91
CA LEU A 190 16.55 -26.38 15.26
C LEU A 190 15.82 -27.73 15.39
N SER A 191 14.99 -28.09 14.42
CA SER A 191 14.31 -29.40 14.38
C SER A 191 15.34 -30.53 14.32
N SER A 192 16.34 -30.43 13.44
CA SER A 192 17.41 -31.44 13.34
C SER A 192 18.17 -31.60 14.65
N ARG A 193 18.53 -30.49 15.31
CA ARG A 193 19.22 -30.52 16.61
C ARG A 193 18.34 -31.08 17.72
N THR A 194 17.03 -30.83 17.67
CA THR A 194 16.07 -31.39 18.62
C THR A 194 15.93 -32.90 18.46
N GLU A 195 15.93 -33.39 17.21
CA GLU A 195 15.96 -34.82 16.91
C GLU A 195 17.25 -35.49 17.41
N GLU A 196 18.40 -34.88 17.16
CA GLU A 196 19.70 -35.37 17.66
C GLU A 196 19.74 -35.39 19.19
N GLN A 197 19.26 -34.33 19.84
CA GLN A 197 19.19 -34.25 21.29
C GLN A 197 18.22 -35.29 21.87
N SER A 198 17.10 -35.55 21.20
CA SER A 198 16.16 -36.61 21.59
C SER A 198 16.83 -37.98 21.52
N ALA A 199 17.59 -38.27 20.45
CA ALA A 199 18.35 -39.50 20.33
C ALA A 199 19.40 -39.65 21.44
N ALA A 200 20.13 -38.58 21.77
CA ALA A 200 21.11 -38.59 22.87
C ALA A 200 20.46 -38.84 24.24
N ILE A 201 19.25 -38.32 24.47
CA ILE A 201 18.48 -38.60 25.70
C ILE A 201 18.07 -40.08 25.77
N VAL A 202 17.64 -40.67 24.65
CA VAL A 202 17.31 -42.11 24.58
C VAL A 202 18.53 -42.96 24.90
N GLU A 203 19.70 -42.63 24.34
CA GLU A 203 20.96 -43.34 24.64
C GLU A 203 21.38 -43.17 26.11
N THR A 204 21.20 -41.98 26.68
CA THR A 204 21.46 -41.71 28.09
C THR A 204 20.54 -42.52 29.00
N ALA A 205 19.25 -42.64 28.65
CA ALA A 205 18.29 -43.45 29.39
C ALA A 205 18.66 -44.94 29.36
N ALA A 206 19.04 -45.47 28.19
CA ALA A 206 19.52 -46.85 28.05
C ALA A 206 20.81 -47.08 28.88
N SER A 207 21.73 -46.12 28.88
CA SER A 207 22.94 -46.18 29.71
C SER A 207 22.60 -46.19 31.20
N MET A 208 21.59 -45.42 31.62
CA MET A 208 21.10 -45.42 33.01
C MET A 208 20.45 -46.76 33.39
N GLU A 209 19.74 -47.42 32.48
CA GLU A 209 19.22 -48.78 32.71
C GLU A 209 20.36 -49.80 32.91
N GLN A 210 21.41 -49.72 32.09
CA GLN A 210 22.59 -50.59 32.24
C GLN A 210 23.32 -50.34 33.56
N ILE A 211 23.49 -49.06 33.95
CA ILE A 211 24.09 -48.69 35.25
C ILE A 211 23.23 -49.24 36.39
N SER A 212 21.91 -49.04 36.34
CA SER A 212 20.98 -49.55 37.35
C SER A 212 21.06 -51.07 37.51
N SER A 213 21.13 -51.81 36.39
CA SER A 213 21.33 -53.25 36.38
C SER A 213 22.67 -53.66 37.02
N THR A 214 23.75 -52.95 36.68
CA THR A 214 25.09 -53.19 37.25
C THR A 214 25.13 -52.90 38.76
N VAL A 215 24.47 -51.81 39.20
CA VAL A 215 24.36 -51.46 40.63
C VAL A 215 23.57 -52.54 41.38
N LYS A 216 22.47 -53.05 40.81
CA LYS A 216 21.72 -54.16 41.39
C LYS A 216 22.56 -55.43 41.51
N GLN A 217 23.30 -55.79 40.45
CA GLN A 217 24.21 -56.93 40.46
C GLN A 217 25.31 -56.77 41.53
N ASN A 218 25.88 -55.57 41.67
CA ASN A 218 26.88 -55.29 42.71
C ASN A 218 26.29 -55.40 44.13
N ALA A 219 25.05 -54.95 44.34
CA ALA A 219 24.36 -55.11 45.62
C ALA A 219 24.12 -56.60 45.94
N ASP A 220 23.65 -57.39 44.97
CA ASP A 220 23.45 -58.84 45.13
C ASP A 220 24.78 -59.56 45.43
N ASN A 221 25.86 -59.20 44.72
CA ASN A 221 27.20 -59.73 44.96
C ASN A 221 27.70 -59.39 46.38
N ALA A 222 27.51 -58.15 46.83
CA ALA A 222 27.89 -57.74 48.18
C ALA A 222 27.08 -58.50 49.26
N GLN A 223 25.80 -58.75 49.01
CA GLN A 223 24.95 -59.54 49.88
C GLN A 223 25.41 -61.01 49.95
N GLN A 224 25.74 -61.63 48.80
CA GLN A 224 26.30 -62.98 48.76
C GLN A 224 27.64 -63.06 49.49
N ALA A 225 28.54 -62.11 49.25
CA ALA A 225 29.83 -62.04 49.95
C ALA A 225 29.65 -61.89 51.46
N SER A 226 28.71 -61.05 51.92
CA SER A 226 28.35 -60.94 53.34
C SER A 226 27.86 -62.26 53.93
N GLY A 227 27.11 -63.06 53.16
CA GLY A 227 26.68 -64.40 53.53
C GLY A 227 27.86 -65.36 53.70
N MET A 228 28.74 -65.45 52.69
CA MET A 228 29.93 -66.30 52.73
C MET A 228 30.88 -65.93 53.88
N ILE A 229 31.04 -64.64 54.19
CA ILE A 229 31.84 -64.19 55.33
C ILE A 229 31.21 -64.65 56.66
N ARG A 230 29.88 -64.58 56.81
CA ARG A 230 29.19 -65.05 58.01
C ARG A 230 29.34 -66.57 58.20
N GLU A 231 29.24 -67.33 57.12
CA GLU A 231 29.46 -68.78 57.12
C GLU A 231 30.91 -69.11 57.50
N SER A 232 31.89 -68.46 56.87
CA SER A 232 33.31 -68.63 57.16
C SER A 232 33.64 -68.28 58.62
N ALA A 233 33.04 -67.21 59.16
CA ALA A 233 33.19 -66.84 60.57
C ALA A 233 32.55 -67.88 61.51
N SER A 234 31.46 -68.54 61.09
CA SER A 234 30.85 -69.64 61.84
C SER A 234 31.75 -70.87 61.87
N LEU A 235 32.27 -71.27 60.71
CA LEU A 235 33.21 -72.40 60.60
C LEU A 235 34.49 -72.14 61.39
N ALA A 236 35.02 -70.92 61.37
CA ALA A 236 36.17 -70.53 62.19
C ALA A 236 35.88 -70.66 63.69
N ARG A 237 34.67 -70.28 64.16
CA ARG A 237 34.26 -70.47 65.57
C ARG A 237 34.17 -71.94 65.95
N GLU A 238 33.59 -72.77 65.09
CA GLU A 238 33.50 -74.21 65.29
C GLU A 238 34.89 -74.86 65.32
N GLY A 239 35.80 -74.42 64.45
CA GLY A 239 37.21 -74.83 64.47
C GLY A 239 37.94 -74.43 65.75
N VAL A 240 37.67 -73.23 66.30
CA VAL A 240 38.21 -72.81 67.61
C VAL A 240 37.70 -73.73 68.72
N GLN A 241 36.42 -74.11 68.71
CA GLN A 241 35.87 -75.04 69.70
C GLN A 241 36.54 -76.42 69.60
N LEU A 242 36.71 -76.95 68.39
CA LEU A 242 37.41 -78.22 68.16
C LEU A 242 38.87 -78.18 68.65
N MET A 243 39.57 -77.05 68.45
CA MET A 243 40.92 -76.86 68.97
C MET A 243 40.93 -76.82 70.51
N HIS A 244 39.91 -76.24 71.14
CA HIS A 244 39.77 -76.24 72.59
C HIS A 244 39.60 -77.67 73.13
N GLU A 245 38.72 -78.47 72.52
CA GLU A 245 38.53 -79.90 72.85
C GLU A 245 39.81 -80.71 72.64
N MET A 246 40.57 -80.43 71.56
CA MET A 246 41.85 -81.08 71.31
C MET A 246 42.89 -80.75 72.40
N VAL A 247 42.99 -79.49 72.83
CA VAL A 247 43.90 -79.07 73.91
C VAL A 247 43.52 -79.76 75.23
N GLU A 248 42.23 -79.86 75.54
CA GLU A 248 41.75 -80.61 76.70
C GLU A 248 42.15 -82.09 76.63
N LYS A 249 42.00 -82.73 75.46
CA LYS A 249 42.44 -84.12 75.26
C LYS A 249 43.96 -84.29 75.38
N ILE A 250 44.75 -83.33 74.91
CA ILE A 250 46.21 -83.32 75.11
C ILE A 250 46.54 -83.20 76.61
N HIS A 251 45.78 -82.39 77.36
CA HIS A 251 45.93 -82.30 78.81
C HIS A 251 45.61 -83.62 79.52
N ASP A 252 44.50 -84.27 79.15
CA ASP A 252 44.12 -85.60 79.63
C ASP A 252 45.24 -86.64 79.36
N ILE A 253 45.80 -86.64 78.13
CA ILE A 253 46.90 -87.52 77.74
C ILE A 253 48.14 -87.25 78.60
N SER A 254 48.50 -85.98 78.79
CA SER A 254 49.65 -85.58 79.61
C SER A 254 49.48 -86.04 81.07
N HIS A 255 48.29 -85.83 81.64
CA HIS A 255 47.96 -86.27 83.00
C HIS A 255 48.04 -87.80 83.13
N ASN A 256 47.48 -88.55 82.17
CA ASN A 256 47.57 -90.00 82.14
C ASN A 256 49.02 -90.49 82.00
N ALA A 257 49.83 -89.84 81.16
CA ALA A 257 51.25 -90.17 81.02
C ALA A 257 52.04 -89.95 82.32
N GLN A 258 51.70 -88.91 83.09
CA GLN A 258 52.29 -88.69 84.42
C GLN A 258 51.84 -89.75 85.44
N GLY A 259 50.60 -90.21 85.35
CA GLY A 259 50.13 -91.39 86.08
C GLY A 259 50.93 -92.65 85.73
N VAL A 260 51.20 -92.89 84.44
CA VAL A 260 52.07 -93.98 83.98
C VAL A 260 53.49 -93.84 84.52
N GLY A 261 54.05 -92.62 84.53
CA GLY A 261 55.34 -92.33 85.16
C GLY A 261 55.37 -92.69 86.64
N THR A 262 54.33 -92.30 87.39
CA THR A 262 54.18 -92.65 88.81
C THR A 262 54.13 -94.17 89.02
N ILE A 263 53.40 -94.89 88.15
CA ILE A 263 53.38 -96.36 88.19
C ILE A 263 54.77 -96.93 87.87
N SER A 264 55.47 -96.37 86.90
CA SER A 264 56.85 -96.78 86.57
C SER A 264 57.78 -96.59 87.76
N ASP A 265 57.67 -95.49 88.51
CA ASP A 265 58.47 -95.24 89.72
C ASP A 265 58.14 -96.25 90.84
N ILE A 266 56.87 -96.60 90.99
CA ILE A 266 56.44 -97.68 91.90
C ILE A 266 57.01 -99.02 91.43
N ILE A 267 56.99 -99.32 90.13
CA ILE A 267 57.57 -100.55 89.57
C ILE A 267 59.08 -100.58 89.81
N ASP A 268 59.80 -99.48 89.59
CA ASP A 268 61.24 -99.39 89.85
C ASP A 268 61.54 -99.59 91.34
N SER A 269 60.72 -99.01 92.22
CA SER A 269 60.79 -99.23 93.66
C SER A 269 60.53 -100.70 94.05
N ILE A 270 59.54 -101.36 93.43
CA ILE A 270 59.25 -102.79 93.63
C ILE A 270 60.39 -103.64 93.07
N ALA A 271 60.94 -103.29 91.91
CA ALA A 271 62.06 -103.99 91.31
C ALA A 271 63.31 -103.90 92.20
N PHE A 272 63.58 -102.74 92.80
CA PHE A 272 64.64 -102.58 93.78
C PHE A 272 64.39 -103.41 95.04
N GLN A 273 63.16 -103.38 95.59
CA GLN A 273 62.78 -104.25 96.72
C GLN A 273 62.92 -105.73 96.38
N THR A 274 62.54 -106.13 95.18
CA THR A 274 62.64 -107.51 94.67
C THR A 274 64.11 -107.90 94.51
N ASN A 275 64.96 -106.99 94.03
CA ASN A 275 66.40 -107.19 93.94
C ASN A 275 67.03 -107.37 95.33
N ILE A 276 66.63 -106.58 96.33
CA ILE A 276 67.05 -106.75 97.73
C ILE A 276 66.57 -108.09 98.29
N LEU A 277 65.32 -108.48 98.01
CA LEU A 277 64.75 -109.75 98.47
C LEU A 277 65.47 -110.95 97.84
N ALA A 278 65.74 -110.88 96.54
CA ALA A 278 66.49 -111.89 95.80
C ALA A 278 67.93 -112.00 96.31
N LEU A 279 68.57 -110.87 96.64
CA LEU A 279 69.89 -110.86 97.25
C LEU A 279 69.87 -111.50 98.65
N ASN A 280 68.89 -111.18 99.49
CA ASN A 280 68.72 -111.82 100.80
C ASN A 280 68.45 -113.33 100.68
N ALA A 281 67.65 -113.75 99.71
CA ALA A 281 67.40 -115.16 99.44
C ALA A 281 68.66 -115.87 98.92
N ALA A 282 69.47 -115.24 98.08
CA ALA A 282 70.75 -115.77 97.62
C ALA A 282 71.76 -115.90 98.77
N VAL A 283 71.80 -114.93 99.69
CA VAL A 283 72.61 -115.00 100.93
C VAL A 283 72.14 -116.15 101.82
N GLU A 284 70.84 -116.31 102.03
CA GLU A 284 70.30 -117.39 102.88
C GLU A 284 70.44 -118.78 102.22
N ALA A 285 70.40 -118.86 100.89
CA ALA A 285 70.70 -120.06 100.14
C ALA A 285 72.20 -120.45 100.24
N ALA A 286 73.11 -119.47 100.17
CA ALA A 286 74.54 -119.70 100.44
C ALA A 286 74.75 -120.19 101.90
N ARG A 287 73.95 -119.65 102.83
CA ARG A 287 73.95 -120.04 104.26
C ARG A 287 73.39 -121.46 104.49
N ALA A 288 72.40 -121.89 103.71
CA ALA A 288 71.85 -123.25 103.74
C ALA A 288 72.79 -124.28 103.08
N GLY A 289 73.61 -123.84 102.12
CA GLY A 289 74.65 -124.66 101.48
C GLY A 289 75.68 -125.21 102.48
N GLU A 290 76.09 -124.42 103.47
CA GLU A 290 77.07 -124.85 104.49
C GLU A 290 76.53 -125.96 105.41
N ARG A 291 75.21 -126.05 105.62
CA ARG A 291 74.59 -127.09 106.47
C ARG A 291 74.42 -128.44 105.77
N SER A 292 74.56 -128.50 104.45
CA SER A 292 74.31 -129.72 103.65
C SER A 292 75.58 -130.53 103.36
N ALA A 293 76.77 -129.96 103.62
CA ALA A 293 78.07 -130.55 103.23
C ALA A 293 78.76 -131.40 104.33
N THR A 294 78.10 -131.72 105.45
CA THR A 294 78.67 -132.57 106.54
C THR A 294 77.90 -133.87 106.79
N SER A 295 77.19 -134.38 105.77
CA SER A 295 76.45 -135.64 105.82
C SER A 295 76.56 -136.43 104.51
N ALA A 296 77.79 -136.70 104.06
CA ALA A 296 78.18 -137.84 103.21
C ALA A 296 79.70 -137.97 103.20
#